data_AF-A0A929BHE8-F1
#
_entry.id   AF-A0A929BHE8-F1
#
_cell.length_a   1.000
_cell.length_b   1.000
_cell.length_c   1.000
_cell.angle_alpha   90.00
_cell.angle_beta   90.00
_cell.angle_gamma   90.00
#
_symmetry.space_group_name_H-M   'P 1'
#
loop_
_entity.id
_entity.type
_entity.pdbx_description
1 polymer ?
#
loop_
_entity_poly.entity_id
_entity_poly.type
_entity_poly.pdbx_seq_one_letter_code
_entity_poly.pdbx_strand_id
1 'polypeptide(L)'
;MLAYLEGKEIAVSRLKAAIRKLTIANVIVPVLCGSALRNKGIQPLLDAIGDYLPSPVDVPPTPATDLKTSKEILCQASDKAPFSALAFKVVSDPFVGRLVYFRVYSGRIATGAQVFNSSAGEKERLGRLFTMHANHREEVKEVYAGDIAATVGLKKTSTGDTFCDFTRPVLFEPIRFPEPVLSMAIEPSSKADEEKLDDILGKLSQEDPTFKIRNNAETGQTLISGMGELHLEVLIERMSREFGLKAKVGKPQVAYKETITVAVEAEGRFIRQSGGKGQYGHVWLKLEPGDRGSGFRFRDRIRSGAIPKEYVSSVEQGIREALQSGSTGYPVVDMEVTLFDGSFHEVDSSDIAFKIAGSMAIHNGIRKAKPVIVEPIMKAEILAPVEFLGDIIGDLNSRRGHIDSIEAHGEACVVRSFIPLAEAFGYASALRSLSQGRATYTLELSHYQDLPANLAEQLRGKVGVE
;
A
#
# COMPACT_ATOMS: atom_id res chain seq x y z
N MET A 1 0.65 37.72 -25.30
CA MET A 1 1.16 37.39 -26.64
C MET A 1 1.21 38.62 -27.53
N LEU A 2 0.08 39.22 -27.95
CA LEU A 2 0.09 40.44 -28.80
C LEU A 2 0.97 41.58 -28.26
N ALA A 3 0.80 41.96 -26.98
CA ALA A 3 1.65 42.98 -26.36
C ALA A 3 3.16 42.65 -26.38
N TYR A 4 3.52 41.37 -26.25
CA TYR A 4 4.91 40.91 -26.34
C TYR A 4 5.45 40.99 -27.78
N LEU A 5 4.65 40.54 -28.75
CA LEU A 5 5.00 40.60 -30.19
C LEU A 5 5.09 42.03 -30.71
N GLU A 6 4.31 42.95 -30.13
CA GLU A 6 4.33 44.39 -30.44
C GLU A 6 5.45 45.15 -29.69
N GLY A 7 6.27 44.47 -28.88
CA GLY A 7 7.34 45.10 -28.10
C GLY A 7 6.84 46.03 -26.98
N LYS A 8 5.57 45.90 -26.56
CA LYS A 8 4.99 46.69 -25.46
C LYS A 8 5.32 46.05 -24.11
N GLU A 9 5.61 46.90 -23.13
CA GLU A 9 5.88 46.49 -21.76
C GLU A 9 4.61 45.87 -21.13
N ILE A 10 4.77 44.72 -20.45
CA ILE A 10 3.67 43.99 -19.83
C ILE A 10 3.65 44.31 -18.34
N ALA A 11 2.51 44.77 -17.83
CA ALA A 11 2.33 45.03 -16.41
C ALA A 11 2.63 43.78 -15.55
N VAL A 12 3.35 43.97 -14.45
CA VAL A 12 3.77 42.90 -13.52
C VAL A 12 2.59 42.06 -13.02
N SER A 13 1.45 42.68 -12.72
CA SER A 13 0.24 41.98 -12.29
C SER A 13 -0.28 40.99 -13.33
N ARG A 14 -0.18 41.34 -14.62
CA ARG A 14 -0.60 40.47 -15.72
C ARG A 14 0.38 39.32 -15.95
N LEU A 15 1.69 39.55 -15.72
CA LEU A 15 2.70 38.49 -15.72
C LEU A 15 2.45 37.49 -14.58
N LYS A 16 2.26 37.99 -13.35
CA LYS A 16 1.96 37.14 -12.19
C LYS A 16 0.69 36.30 -12.41
N ALA A 17 -0.39 36.91 -12.92
CA ALA A 17 -1.62 36.20 -13.23
C ALA A 17 -1.45 35.13 -14.32
N ALA A 18 -0.62 35.41 -15.34
CA ALA A 18 -0.32 34.42 -16.38
C ALA A 18 0.49 33.24 -15.83
N ILE A 19 1.52 33.51 -15.01
CA ILE A 19 2.33 32.49 -14.34
C ILE A 19 1.44 31.65 -13.41
N ARG A 20 0.60 32.28 -12.58
CA ARG A 20 -0.36 31.58 -11.72
C ARG A 20 -1.26 30.64 -12.53
N LYS A 21 -1.88 31.14 -13.61
CA LYS A 21 -2.77 30.33 -14.46
C LYS A 21 -2.06 29.10 -15.04
N LEU A 22 -0.83 29.27 -15.53
CA LEU A 22 -0.04 28.18 -16.09
C LEU A 22 0.47 27.21 -15.02
N THR A 23 0.74 27.70 -13.82
CA THR A 23 1.18 26.91 -12.67
C THR A 23 0.03 26.02 -12.16
N ILE A 24 -1.17 26.59 -11.99
CA ILE A 24 -2.37 25.84 -11.56
C ILE A 24 -2.77 24.78 -12.60
N ALA A 25 -2.55 25.06 -13.89
CA ALA A 25 -2.77 24.10 -14.97
C ALA A 25 -1.65 23.03 -15.09
N ASN A 26 -0.64 23.04 -14.21
CA ASN A 26 0.54 22.16 -14.26
C ASN A 26 1.30 22.19 -15.61
N VAL A 27 1.28 23.32 -16.32
CA VAL A 27 2.00 23.50 -17.60
C VAL A 27 3.42 24.01 -17.38
N ILE A 28 3.62 24.83 -16.34
CA ILE A 28 4.93 25.36 -15.94
C ILE A 28 5.16 25.13 -14.46
N VAL A 29 6.43 25.05 -14.06
CA VAL A 29 6.85 25.04 -12.66
C VAL A 29 7.74 26.25 -12.42
N PRO A 30 7.30 27.28 -11.67
CA PRO A 30 8.12 28.44 -11.36
C PRO A 30 9.36 28.04 -10.54
N VAL A 31 10.55 28.22 -11.10
CA VAL A 31 11.82 27.92 -10.42
C VAL A 31 12.30 29.16 -9.69
N LEU A 32 12.52 29.03 -8.38
CA LEU A 32 13.13 30.04 -7.53
C LEU A 32 14.49 29.54 -7.01
N CYS A 33 15.34 30.46 -6.55
CA CYS A 33 16.63 30.12 -5.94
C CYS A 33 16.74 30.71 -4.53
N GLY A 34 17.44 30.00 -3.65
CA GLY A 34 17.62 30.40 -2.27
C GLY A 34 18.50 29.41 -1.51
N SER A 35 18.90 29.80 -0.30
CA SER A 35 19.60 28.94 0.64
C SER A 35 18.87 28.99 1.98
N ALA A 36 18.11 27.94 2.29
CA ALA A 36 17.40 27.82 3.56
C ALA A 36 18.39 27.83 4.74
N LEU A 37 19.52 27.13 4.61
CA LEU A 37 20.58 27.08 5.63
C LEU A 37 21.13 28.47 5.99
N ARG A 38 21.24 29.37 5.00
CA ARG A 38 21.73 30.73 5.19
C ARG A 38 20.60 31.76 5.37
N ASN A 39 19.36 31.32 5.48
CA ASN A 39 18.16 32.16 5.55
C ASN A 39 18.04 33.17 4.39
N LYS A 40 18.44 32.79 3.18
CA LYS A 40 18.35 33.65 1.98
C LYS A 40 17.31 33.11 1.00
N GLY A 41 16.38 33.96 0.56
CA GLY A 41 15.36 33.58 -0.43
C GLY A 41 14.10 32.93 0.14
N ILE A 42 13.99 32.75 1.47
CA ILE A 42 12.80 32.16 2.11
C ILE A 42 11.58 33.10 2.02
N GLN A 43 11.75 34.39 2.29
CA GLN A 43 10.64 35.34 2.22
C GLN A 43 10.07 35.47 0.79
N PRO A 44 10.90 35.66 -0.27
CA PRO A 44 10.39 35.63 -1.65
C PRO A 44 9.74 34.29 -2.05
N LEU A 45 10.19 33.17 -1.48
CA LEU A 45 9.54 31.88 -1.70
C LEU A 45 8.13 31.85 -1.09
N LEU A 46 7.95 32.39 0.12
CA LEU A 46 6.62 32.51 0.74
C LEU A 46 5.70 33.43 -0.07
N ASP A 47 6.21 34.55 -0.59
CA ASP A 47 5.46 35.42 -1.49
C ASP A 47 5.05 34.67 -2.78
N ALA A 48 5.98 33.90 -3.36
CA ALA A 48 5.71 33.10 -4.55
C ALA A 48 4.67 31.99 -4.30
N ILE A 49 4.64 31.40 -3.10
CA ILE A 49 3.60 30.45 -2.69
C ILE A 49 2.23 31.14 -2.72
N GLY A 50 2.10 32.32 -2.11
CA GLY A 50 0.84 33.08 -2.14
C GLY A 50 0.43 33.52 -3.55
N ASP A 51 1.40 33.96 -4.37
CA ASP A 51 1.15 34.46 -5.72
C ASP A 51 0.78 33.34 -6.72
N TYR A 52 1.43 32.18 -6.65
CA TYR A 52 1.39 31.19 -7.74
C TYR A 52 0.71 29.87 -7.39
N LEU A 53 0.69 29.43 -6.12
CA LEU A 53 0.05 28.16 -5.73
C LEU A 53 -1.48 28.31 -5.61
N PRO A 54 -2.24 27.23 -5.88
CA PRO A 54 -3.70 27.28 -5.90
C PRO A 54 -4.30 27.50 -4.51
N SER A 55 -5.42 28.23 -4.47
CA SER A 55 -6.37 28.22 -3.36
C SER A 55 -7.32 27.02 -3.50
N PRO A 56 -7.99 26.53 -2.43
CA PRO A 56 -8.97 25.46 -2.54
C PRO A 56 -10.07 25.70 -3.60
N VAL A 57 -10.41 26.95 -3.90
CA VAL A 57 -11.38 27.33 -4.94
C VAL A 57 -10.83 27.27 -6.37
N ASP A 58 -9.51 27.31 -6.54
CA ASP A 58 -8.85 27.25 -7.85
C ASP A 58 -8.68 25.81 -8.35
N VAL A 59 -8.81 24.84 -7.46
CA VAL A 59 -8.68 23.41 -7.78
C VAL A 59 -10.03 22.90 -8.30
N PRO A 60 -10.05 22.07 -9.36
CA PRO A 60 -11.28 21.42 -9.81
C PRO A 60 -11.97 20.66 -8.66
N PRO A 61 -13.32 20.67 -8.60
CA PRO A 61 -14.07 19.88 -7.64
C PRO A 61 -13.65 18.42 -7.63
N THR A 62 -13.44 17.84 -6.45
CA THR A 62 -12.96 16.46 -6.32
C THR A 62 -14.04 15.49 -6.78
N PRO A 63 -13.73 14.54 -7.69
CA PRO A 63 -14.67 13.50 -8.07
C PRO A 63 -14.88 12.52 -6.90
N ALA A 64 -16.12 12.11 -6.70
CA ALA A 64 -16.52 11.11 -5.73
C ALA A 64 -17.61 10.22 -6.32
N THR A 65 -17.75 9.00 -5.82
CA THR A 65 -18.84 8.09 -6.18
C THR A 65 -19.96 8.20 -5.16
N ASP A 66 -21.19 8.40 -5.61
CA ASP A 66 -22.38 8.32 -4.73
C ASP A 66 -22.71 6.86 -4.45
N LEU A 67 -22.70 6.45 -3.18
CA LEU A 67 -22.98 5.07 -2.78
C LEU A 67 -24.43 4.63 -3.05
N LYS A 68 -25.37 5.56 -3.24
CA LYS A 68 -26.78 5.22 -3.51
C LYS A 68 -27.03 4.95 -4.99
N THR A 69 -26.35 5.70 -5.86
CA THR A 69 -26.63 5.70 -7.30
C THR A 69 -25.50 5.11 -8.13
N SER A 70 -24.34 4.87 -7.52
CA SER A 70 -23.08 4.45 -8.16
C SER A 70 -22.66 5.37 -9.31
N LYS A 71 -23.08 6.64 -9.27
CA LYS A 71 -22.72 7.67 -10.25
C LYS A 71 -21.61 8.56 -9.70
N GLU A 72 -20.79 9.06 -10.60
CA GLU A 72 -19.79 10.05 -10.28
C GLU A 72 -20.45 11.40 -10.01
N ILE A 73 -20.06 12.01 -8.90
CA ILE A 73 -20.51 13.32 -8.42
C ILE A 73 -19.31 14.18 -8.11
N LEU A 74 -19.45 15.49 -8.33
CA LEU A 74 -18.40 16.45 -8.04
C LEU A 74 -18.66 17.12 -6.68
N CYS A 75 -17.68 17.02 -5.78
CA CYS A 75 -17.70 17.70 -4.48
C CYS A 75 -17.14 19.12 -4.64
N GLN A 76 -18.03 20.11 -4.66
CA GLN A 76 -17.63 21.52 -4.76
C GLN A 76 -17.06 22.03 -3.44
N ALA A 77 -15.97 22.79 -3.51
CA ALA A 77 -15.37 23.51 -2.39
C ALA A 77 -16.25 24.69 -1.96
N SER A 78 -17.35 24.38 -1.27
CA SER A 78 -18.33 25.34 -0.78
C SER A 78 -18.84 24.93 0.60
N ASP A 79 -18.89 25.89 1.53
CA ASP A 79 -19.35 25.66 2.91
C ASP A 79 -20.84 25.33 3.01
N LYS A 80 -21.62 25.68 1.97
CA LYS A 80 -23.06 25.39 1.89
C LYS A 80 -23.36 24.00 1.35
N ALA A 81 -22.37 23.33 0.76
CA ALA A 81 -22.53 21.98 0.26
C ALA A 81 -22.62 20.98 1.42
N PRO A 82 -23.14 19.76 1.19
CA PRO A 82 -23.08 18.68 2.17
C PRO A 82 -21.63 18.37 2.58
N PHE A 83 -21.44 17.99 3.83
CA PHE A 83 -20.11 17.72 4.37
C PHE A 83 -19.47 16.49 3.71
N SER A 84 -18.23 16.63 3.25
CA SER A 84 -17.39 15.52 2.81
C SER A 84 -15.91 15.80 3.11
N ALA A 85 -15.22 14.79 3.65
CA ALA A 85 -13.83 14.87 4.01
C ALA A 85 -13.10 13.54 3.77
N LEU A 86 -11.78 13.63 3.60
CA LEU A 86 -10.90 12.49 3.44
C LEU A 86 -9.89 12.46 4.58
N ALA A 87 -9.82 11.35 5.31
CA ALA A 87 -8.75 11.08 6.27
C ALA A 87 -7.48 10.71 5.50
N PHE A 88 -6.37 11.39 5.76
CA PHE A 88 -5.10 11.13 5.06
C PHE A 88 -3.94 10.76 5.99
N LYS A 89 -4.12 10.88 7.30
CA LYS A 89 -3.12 10.45 8.27
C LYS A 89 -3.76 10.13 9.62
N VAL A 90 -3.41 8.99 10.18
CA VAL A 90 -3.74 8.62 11.57
C VAL A 90 -2.45 8.68 12.38
N VAL A 91 -2.54 9.26 13.59
CA VAL A 91 -1.41 9.36 14.52
C VAL A 91 -1.89 8.99 15.92
N SER A 92 -1.13 8.17 16.62
CA SER A 92 -1.34 7.87 18.03
C SER A 92 -0.58 8.89 18.87
N ASP A 93 -1.29 9.90 19.39
CA ASP A 93 -0.69 10.89 20.29
C ASP A 93 -0.75 10.40 21.75
N PRO A 94 0.34 10.50 22.53
CA PRO A 94 0.36 10.06 23.93
C PRO A 94 -0.63 10.79 24.84
N PHE A 95 -0.98 12.06 24.55
CA PHE A 95 -1.80 12.89 25.44
C PHE A 95 -3.28 12.86 25.05
N VAL A 96 -3.56 12.90 23.75
CA VAL A 96 -4.93 13.05 23.24
C VAL A 96 -5.47 11.74 22.64
N GLY A 97 -4.61 10.74 22.50
CA GLY A 97 -4.94 9.44 21.92
C GLY A 97 -4.93 9.47 20.39
N ARG A 98 -5.83 8.70 19.78
CA ARG A 98 -5.91 8.53 18.32
C ARG A 98 -6.40 9.83 17.64
N LEU A 99 -5.49 10.48 16.92
CA LEU A 99 -5.76 11.64 16.08
C LEU A 99 -5.91 11.22 14.62
N VAL A 100 -6.98 11.68 13.98
CA VAL A 100 -7.20 11.51 12.55
C VAL A 100 -7.11 12.87 11.89
N TYR A 101 -6.14 13.04 11.00
CA TYR A 101 -6.00 14.20 10.14
C TYR A 101 -6.83 14.02 8.89
N PHE A 102 -7.56 15.06 8.55
CA PHE A 102 -8.45 15.04 7.40
C PHE A 102 -8.45 16.38 6.67
N ARG A 103 -8.78 16.31 5.40
CA ARG A 103 -9.04 17.47 4.55
C ARG A 103 -10.53 17.54 4.25
N VAL A 104 -11.15 18.69 4.47
CA VAL A 104 -12.55 18.93 4.09
C VAL A 104 -12.60 19.35 2.63
N TYR A 105 -13.36 18.63 1.81
CA TYR A 105 -13.55 18.98 0.40
C TYR A 105 -14.82 19.79 0.17
N SER A 106 -15.89 19.50 0.92
CA SER A 106 -17.14 20.24 0.81
C SER A 106 -17.85 20.36 2.15
N GLY A 107 -18.65 21.41 2.31
CA GLY A 107 -19.45 21.67 3.50
C GLY A 107 -18.63 22.11 4.70
N ARG A 108 -19.29 22.10 5.86
CA ARG A 108 -18.70 22.43 7.15
C ARG A 108 -19.13 21.42 8.20
N ILE A 109 -18.32 21.23 9.23
CA ILE A 109 -18.66 20.33 10.32
C ILE A 109 -18.28 20.94 11.68
N ALA A 110 -19.14 20.69 12.67
CA ALA A 110 -18.95 21.15 14.03
C ALA A 110 -18.47 20.02 14.95
N THR A 111 -17.75 20.40 16.00
CA THR A 111 -17.34 19.52 17.09
C THR A 111 -18.55 18.79 17.68
N GLY A 112 -18.44 17.46 17.86
CA GLY A 112 -19.51 16.63 18.42
C GLY A 112 -20.51 16.06 17.40
N ALA A 113 -20.41 16.43 16.12
CA ALA A 113 -21.32 15.97 15.07
C ALA A 113 -21.15 14.48 14.72
N GLN A 114 -22.23 13.85 14.26
CA GLN A 114 -22.19 12.49 13.72
C GLN A 114 -21.85 12.52 12.23
N VAL A 115 -20.93 11.66 11.82
CA VAL A 115 -20.50 11.50 10.42
C VAL A 115 -20.64 10.05 10.01
N PHE A 116 -20.77 9.81 8.71
CA PHE A 116 -20.81 8.48 8.14
C PHE A 116 -19.50 8.20 7.42
N ASN A 117 -18.78 7.16 7.86
CA ASN A 117 -17.61 6.64 7.15
C ASN A 117 -18.12 5.78 5.98
N SER A 118 -18.07 6.36 4.78
CA SER A 118 -18.51 5.70 3.54
C SER A 118 -17.62 4.53 3.13
N SER A 119 -16.35 4.55 3.52
CA SER A 119 -15.41 3.46 3.22
C SER A 119 -15.69 2.23 4.09
N ALA A 120 -15.95 2.44 5.39
CA ALA A 120 -16.21 1.35 6.35
C ALA A 120 -17.71 0.99 6.49
N GLY A 121 -18.61 1.86 6.02
CA GLY A 121 -20.06 1.67 6.15
C GLY A 121 -20.60 1.94 7.56
N GLU A 122 -19.89 2.71 8.38
CA GLU A 122 -20.21 2.90 9.80
C GLU A 122 -20.45 4.35 10.20
N LYS A 123 -21.29 4.56 11.21
CA LYS A 123 -21.52 5.88 11.81
C LYS A 123 -20.49 6.12 12.90
N GLU A 124 -19.78 7.23 12.80
CA GLU A 124 -18.82 7.68 13.80
C GLU A 124 -19.19 9.07 14.33
N ARG A 125 -18.62 9.44 15.47
CA ARG A 125 -18.85 10.75 16.08
C ARG A 125 -17.53 11.50 16.15
N LEU A 126 -17.51 12.69 15.58
CA LEU A 126 -16.40 13.62 15.74
C LEU A 126 -16.38 14.10 17.18
N GLY A 127 -15.28 13.86 17.88
CA GLY A 127 -15.04 14.45 19.19
C GLY A 127 -14.57 15.89 19.03
N ARG A 128 -13.47 16.22 19.70
CA ARG A 128 -12.82 17.54 19.60
C ARG A 128 -12.13 17.71 18.24
N LEU A 129 -12.16 18.93 17.72
CA LEU A 129 -11.48 19.33 16.49
C LEU A 129 -10.29 20.22 16.85
N PHE A 130 -9.17 20.01 16.16
CA PHE A 130 -7.92 20.73 16.38
C PHE A 130 -7.35 21.25 15.08
N THR A 131 -6.91 22.51 15.10
CA THR A 131 -6.00 23.07 14.11
C THR A 131 -4.59 22.98 14.67
N MET A 132 -3.70 22.33 13.91
CA MET A 132 -2.32 22.09 14.35
C MET A 132 -1.44 23.24 13.87
N HIS A 133 -0.95 24.06 14.82
CA HIS A 133 0.01 25.12 14.56
C HIS A 133 1.44 24.63 14.80
N ALA A 134 2.42 25.41 14.33
CA ALA A 134 3.84 25.03 14.42
C ALA A 134 4.33 24.76 15.86
N ASN A 135 3.76 25.43 16.86
CA ASN A 135 4.21 25.35 18.26
C ASN A 135 3.12 24.94 19.26
N HIS A 136 1.84 24.94 18.87
CA HIS A 136 0.73 24.63 19.77
C HIS A 136 -0.47 24.03 19.02
N ARG A 137 -1.45 23.55 19.77
CA ARG A 137 -2.69 22.97 19.25
C ARG A 137 -3.82 23.92 19.60
N GLU A 138 -4.61 24.32 18.61
CA GLU A 138 -5.78 25.17 18.83
C GLU A 138 -7.04 24.32 18.69
N GLU A 139 -7.87 24.29 19.73
CA GLU A 139 -9.17 23.61 19.67
C GLU A 139 -10.18 24.52 18.95
N VAL A 140 -10.77 24.01 17.87
CA VAL A 140 -11.73 24.73 17.03
C VAL A 140 -13.13 24.14 17.17
N LYS A 141 -14.15 24.98 16.97
CA LYS A 141 -15.57 24.56 17.07
C LYS A 141 -16.13 24.05 15.75
N GLU A 142 -15.68 24.62 14.64
CA GLU A 142 -16.11 24.29 13.29
C GLU A 142 -14.90 24.32 12.34
N VAL A 143 -14.99 23.53 11.27
CA VAL A 143 -14.03 23.53 10.15
C VAL A 143 -14.79 23.63 8.83
N TYR A 144 -14.22 24.32 7.84
CA TYR A 144 -14.85 24.72 6.59
C TYR A 144 -14.27 24.01 5.37
N ALA A 145 -14.89 24.21 4.20
CA ALA A 145 -14.44 23.57 2.97
C ALA A 145 -13.05 24.10 2.56
N GLY A 146 -12.09 23.19 2.38
CA GLY A 146 -10.70 23.50 2.09
C GLY A 146 -9.76 23.42 3.30
N ASP A 147 -10.30 23.40 4.52
CA ASP A 147 -9.50 23.32 5.74
C ASP A 147 -8.91 21.91 5.94
N ILE A 148 -7.76 21.89 6.64
CA ILE A 148 -7.12 20.69 7.16
C ILE A 148 -7.17 20.76 8.67
N ALA A 149 -7.72 19.73 9.31
CA ALA A 149 -7.85 19.65 10.74
C ALA A 149 -7.57 18.23 11.24
N ALA A 150 -7.40 18.10 12.56
CA ALA A 150 -7.30 16.83 13.24
C ALA A 150 -8.51 16.64 14.18
N THR A 151 -8.99 15.41 14.31
CA THR A 151 -10.08 15.08 15.23
C THR A 151 -9.71 13.88 16.11
N VAL A 152 -10.34 13.83 17.27
CA VAL A 152 -10.29 12.71 18.21
C VAL A 152 -11.65 12.04 18.24
N GLY A 153 -11.70 10.73 18.45
CA GLY A 153 -12.95 9.99 18.70
C GLY A 153 -13.41 9.11 17.53
N LEU A 154 -12.81 9.26 16.36
CA LEU A 154 -12.94 8.31 15.26
C LEU A 154 -12.15 7.04 15.60
N LYS A 155 -12.84 5.90 15.68
CA LYS A 155 -12.28 4.61 16.09
C LYS A 155 -11.96 3.69 14.91
N LYS A 156 -12.73 3.80 13.83
CA LYS A 156 -12.63 2.89 12.68
C LYS A 156 -12.10 3.56 11.42
N THR A 157 -12.15 4.89 11.35
CA THR A 157 -11.54 5.65 10.26
C THR A 157 -10.04 5.36 10.16
N SER A 158 -9.57 4.97 8.98
CA SER A 158 -8.17 4.74 8.62
C SER A 158 -7.65 5.77 7.60
N THR A 159 -6.36 5.72 7.29
CA THR A 159 -5.76 6.54 6.23
C THR A 159 -6.33 6.15 4.86
N GLY A 160 -6.91 7.13 4.15
CA GLY A 160 -7.60 6.94 2.87
C GLY A 160 -9.13 6.83 2.98
N ASP A 161 -9.69 6.83 4.19
CA ASP A 161 -11.14 6.73 4.38
C ASP A 161 -11.88 8.04 4.09
N THR A 162 -13.05 7.90 3.49
CA THR A 162 -13.98 9.01 3.26
C THR A 162 -15.04 9.04 4.35
N PHE A 163 -15.26 10.20 4.95
CA PHE A 163 -16.39 10.42 5.85
C PHE A 163 -17.18 11.67 5.48
N CYS A 164 -18.51 11.55 5.53
CA CYS A 164 -19.42 12.53 4.98
C CYS A 164 -20.75 12.59 5.74
N ASP A 165 -21.64 13.47 5.29
CA ASP A 165 -23.02 13.52 5.76
C ASP A 165 -23.78 12.23 5.38
N PHE A 166 -24.58 11.70 6.30
CA PHE A 166 -25.40 10.50 6.08
C PHE A 166 -26.47 10.69 4.99
N THR A 167 -26.94 11.92 4.79
CA THR A 167 -27.95 12.24 3.76
C THR A 167 -27.40 12.05 2.34
N ARG A 168 -26.10 12.29 2.15
CA ARG A 168 -25.39 12.17 0.87
C ARG A 168 -24.10 11.36 1.05
N PRO A 169 -24.19 10.02 1.04
CA PRO A 169 -23.02 9.16 1.20
C PRO A 169 -22.14 9.22 -0.06
N VAL A 170 -20.95 9.80 0.09
CA VAL A 170 -19.96 9.95 -0.99
C VAL A 170 -18.71 9.14 -0.67
N LEU A 171 -18.07 8.59 -1.69
CA LEU A 171 -16.82 7.84 -1.58
C LEU A 171 -15.79 8.46 -2.54
N PHE A 172 -14.70 9.01 -1.99
CA PHE A 172 -13.59 9.47 -2.82
C PHE A 172 -12.79 8.27 -3.36
N GLU A 173 -11.98 8.53 -4.39
CA GLU A 173 -11.08 7.51 -4.92
C GLU A 173 -10.15 7.00 -3.80
N PRO A 174 -10.10 5.68 -3.54
CA PRO A 174 -9.28 5.14 -2.47
C PRO A 174 -7.79 5.30 -2.80
N ILE A 175 -7.00 5.65 -1.79
CA ILE A 175 -5.55 5.68 -1.91
C ILE A 175 -5.06 4.24 -2.09
N ARG A 176 -4.41 3.95 -3.22
CA ARG A 176 -3.77 2.64 -3.44
C ARG A 176 -2.42 2.62 -2.75
N PHE A 177 -2.30 1.80 -1.72
CA PHE A 177 -1.03 1.55 -1.05
C PHE A 177 -0.28 0.42 -1.76
N PRO A 178 1.03 0.58 -2.03
CA PRO A 178 1.85 -0.51 -2.54
C PRO A 178 1.96 -1.64 -1.49
N GLU A 179 2.17 -2.87 -1.96
CA GLU A 179 2.45 -3.99 -1.08
C GLU A 179 3.89 -3.90 -0.53
N PRO A 180 4.11 -4.29 0.74
CA PRO A 180 5.46 -4.33 1.31
C PRO A 180 6.32 -5.36 0.58
N VAL A 181 7.60 -5.03 0.42
CA VAL A 181 8.57 -5.85 -0.32
C VAL A 181 9.56 -6.56 0.60
N LEU A 182 9.68 -6.08 1.84
CA LEU A 182 10.61 -6.58 2.83
C LEU A 182 9.85 -7.13 4.04
N SER A 183 10.27 -8.28 4.55
CA SER A 183 9.77 -8.84 5.80
C SER A 183 10.91 -9.10 6.78
N MET A 184 10.62 -9.07 8.08
CA MET A 184 11.63 -9.23 9.13
C MET A 184 10.95 -9.83 10.36
N ALA A 185 11.60 -10.80 10.99
CA ALA A 185 11.12 -11.34 12.25
C ALA A 185 11.41 -10.36 13.40
N ILE A 186 10.40 -10.13 14.24
CA ILE A 186 10.52 -9.36 15.47
C ILE A 186 10.12 -10.25 16.64
N GLU A 187 10.97 -10.27 17.66
CA GLU A 187 10.75 -11.06 18.87
C GLU A 187 10.81 -10.15 20.10
N PRO A 188 9.86 -10.29 21.05
CA PRO A 188 9.91 -9.53 22.29
C PRO A 188 11.10 -10.01 23.14
N SER A 189 11.72 -9.10 23.88
CA SER A 189 12.84 -9.48 24.78
C SER A 189 12.37 -10.23 26.02
N SER A 190 11.09 -10.09 26.40
CA SER A 190 10.49 -10.75 27.56
C SER A 190 9.00 -11.05 27.31
N LYS A 191 8.41 -11.97 28.09
CA LYS A 191 6.96 -12.28 27.99
C LYS A 191 6.06 -11.07 28.32
N ALA A 192 6.51 -10.17 29.20
CA ALA A 192 5.77 -8.95 29.53
C ALA A 192 5.79 -7.92 28.39
N ASP A 193 6.75 -8.06 27.47
CA ASP A 193 6.89 -7.21 26.28
C ASP A 193 6.11 -7.78 25.09
N GLU A 194 5.65 -9.03 25.15
CA GLU A 194 4.88 -9.71 24.09
C GLU A 194 3.50 -9.06 23.90
N GLU A 195 2.72 -8.91 24.98
CA GLU A 195 1.41 -8.22 24.92
C GLU A 195 1.55 -6.75 24.48
N LYS A 196 2.65 -6.10 24.88
CA LYS A 196 2.93 -4.71 24.49
C LYS A 196 3.31 -4.63 23.01
N LEU A 197 4.08 -5.59 22.51
CA LEU A 197 4.50 -5.64 21.12
C LEU A 197 3.29 -5.70 20.20
N ASP A 198 2.32 -6.56 20.48
CA ASP A 198 1.11 -6.69 19.66
C ASP A 198 0.28 -5.40 19.63
N ASP A 199 0.10 -4.73 20.78
CA ASP A 199 -0.61 -3.45 20.86
C ASP A 199 0.13 -2.33 20.09
N ILE A 200 1.46 -2.26 20.23
CA ILE A 200 2.29 -1.24 19.55
C ILE A 200 2.31 -1.47 18.04
N LEU A 201 2.52 -2.71 17.60
CA LEU A 201 2.49 -3.07 16.19
C LEU A 201 1.12 -2.76 15.59
N GLY A 202 0.03 -3.07 16.29
CA GLY A 202 -1.33 -2.71 15.89
C GLY A 202 -1.51 -1.20 15.70
N LYS A 203 -0.96 -0.37 16.60
CA LYS A 203 -0.97 1.09 16.46
C LYS A 203 -0.16 1.57 15.25
N LEU A 204 1.05 1.04 15.05
CA LEU A 204 1.90 1.41 13.90
C LEU A 204 1.28 1.02 12.56
N SER A 205 0.63 -0.15 12.48
CA SER A 205 -0.07 -0.57 11.25
C SER A 205 -1.31 0.26 10.95
N GLN A 206 -1.95 0.86 11.96
CA GLN A 206 -3.02 1.83 11.74
C GLN A 206 -2.50 3.20 11.25
N GLU A 207 -1.29 3.59 11.68
CA GLU A 207 -0.66 4.83 11.21
C GLU A 207 -0.17 4.70 9.76
N ASP A 208 0.46 3.58 9.43
CA ASP A 208 1.02 3.28 8.10
C ASP A 208 0.37 2.04 7.46
N PRO A 209 -0.51 2.23 6.46
CA PRO A 209 -1.14 1.12 5.73
C PRO A 209 -0.18 0.22 4.96
N THR A 210 1.04 0.69 4.65
CA THR A 210 2.09 -0.08 3.97
C THR A 210 2.83 -1.01 4.93
N PHE A 211 2.70 -0.79 6.25
CA PHE A 211 3.24 -1.67 7.27
C PHE A 211 2.27 -2.82 7.57
N LYS A 212 2.70 -4.05 7.29
CA LYS A 212 1.90 -5.26 7.51
C LYS A 212 2.53 -6.14 8.57
N ILE A 213 1.69 -6.73 9.41
CA ILE A 213 2.10 -7.68 10.45
C ILE A 213 1.47 -9.03 10.11
N ARG A 214 2.27 -10.09 10.19
CA ARG A 214 1.81 -11.47 10.02
C ARG A 214 2.43 -12.32 11.10
N ASN A 215 1.61 -13.09 11.81
CA ASN A 215 2.11 -14.11 12.72
C ASN A 215 2.31 -15.40 11.93
N ASN A 216 3.50 -15.98 12.00
CA ASN A 216 3.78 -17.27 11.40
C ASN A 216 3.32 -18.38 12.37
N ALA A 217 2.31 -19.15 11.97
CA ALA A 217 1.73 -20.22 12.80
C ALA A 217 2.67 -21.43 12.96
N GLU A 218 3.65 -21.61 12.07
CA GLU A 218 4.60 -22.74 12.13
C GLU A 218 5.75 -22.44 13.09
N THR A 219 6.32 -21.24 13.02
CA THR A 219 7.45 -20.84 13.89
C THR A 219 7.03 -20.12 15.16
N GLY A 220 5.77 -19.65 15.24
CA GLY A 220 5.28 -18.82 16.34
C GLY A 220 5.85 -17.39 16.35
N GLN A 221 6.61 -17.00 15.33
CA GLN A 221 7.24 -15.68 15.25
C GLN A 221 6.34 -14.63 14.60
N THR A 222 6.49 -13.38 15.04
CA THR A 222 5.85 -12.22 14.44
C THR A 222 6.72 -11.67 13.31
N LEU A 223 6.18 -11.62 12.10
CA LEU A 223 6.82 -11.05 10.93
C LEU A 223 6.26 -9.66 10.66
N ILE A 224 7.14 -8.65 10.65
CA ILE A 224 6.81 -7.29 10.24
C ILE A 224 7.26 -7.06 8.81
N SER A 225 6.43 -6.41 8.00
CA SER A 225 6.71 -6.16 6.59
C SER A 225 6.55 -4.70 6.24
N GLY A 226 7.45 -4.17 5.42
CA GLY A 226 7.50 -2.76 5.04
C GLY A 226 8.08 -2.54 3.65
N MET A 227 8.24 -1.27 3.28
CA MET A 227 8.68 -0.83 1.96
C MET A 227 10.20 -0.95 1.74
N GLY A 228 10.99 -1.10 2.80
CA GLY A 228 12.45 -1.21 2.70
C GLY A 228 13.13 -1.25 4.06
N GLU A 229 14.45 -1.41 4.05
CA GLU A 229 15.27 -1.55 5.27
C GLU A 229 15.16 -0.32 6.18
N LEU A 230 15.38 0.88 5.64
CA LEU A 230 15.26 2.14 6.39
C LEU A 230 13.85 2.32 6.98
N HIS A 231 12.80 1.88 6.27
CA HIS A 231 11.44 1.99 6.77
C HIS A 231 11.27 1.11 8.02
N LEU A 232 11.71 -0.15 7.97
CA LEU A 232 11.63 -1.04 9.14
C LEU A 232 12.52 -0.55 10.29
N GLU A 233 13.73 -0.06 10.01
CA GLU A 233 14.64 0.50 11.02
C GLU A 233 14.00 1.68 11.78
N VAL A 234 13.41 2.63 11.05
CA VAL A 234 12.73 3.78 11.67
C VAL A 234 11.55 3.31 12.52
N LEU A 235 10.77 2.33 12.07
CA LEU A 235 9.65 1.80 12.86
C LEU A 235 10.13 1.11 14.15
N ILE A 236 11.22 0.34 14.09
CA ILE A 236 11.83 -0.30 15.26
C ILE A 236 12.39 0.75 16.23
N GLU A 237 13.05 1.79 15.71
CA GLU A 237 13.55 2.88 16.54
C GLU A 237 12.38 3.64 17.21
N ARG A 238 11.29 3.89 16.49
CA ARG A 238 10.05 4.47 17.05
C ARG A 238 9.47 3.59 18.15
N MET A 239 9.43 2.27 17.99
CA MET A 239 9.00 1.35 19.05
C MET A 239 9.85 1.51 20.33
N SER A 240 11.17 1.62 20.18
CA SER A 240 12.05 1.82 21.33
C SER A 240 11.97 3.23 21.92
N ARG A 241 11.79 4.28 21.11
CA ARG A 241 11.84 5.68 21.55
C ARG A 241 10.51 6.19 22.08
N GLU A 242 9.41 5.87 21.41
CA GLU A 242 8.06 6.33 21.75
C GLU A 242 7.41 5.42 22.80
N PHE A 243 7.62 4.11 22.70
CA PHE A 243 6.94 3.13 23.54
C PHE A 243 7.86 2.42 24.54
N GLY A 244 9.18 2.66 24.48
CA GLY A 244 10.15 2.06 25.40
C GLY A 244 10.36 0.55 25.21
N LEU A 245 9.89 -0.02 24.10
CA LEU A 245 9.95 -1.45 23.83
C LEU A 245 11.28 -1.83 23.19
N LYS A 246 12.03 -2.72 23.85
CA LYS A 246 13.23 -3.34 23.26
C LYS A 246 12.87 -4.68 22.65
N ALA A 247 12.78 -4.74 21.32
CA ALA A 247 12.58 -5.98 20.59
C ALA A 247 13.88 -6.46 19.95
N LYS A 248 14.06 -7.78 19.85
CA LYS A 248 15.10 -8.39 19.05
C LYS A 248 14.61 -8.51 17.63
N VAL A 249 15.53 -8.29 16.70
CA VAL A 249 15.21 -8.18 15.28
C VAL A 249 16.02 -9.22 14.53
N GLY A 250 15.34 -10.05 13.76
CA GLY A 250 15.95 -11.04 12.89
C GLY A 250 16.53 -10.40 11.62
N LYS A 251 17.19 -11.23 10.79
CA LYS A 251 17.66 -10.74 9.49
C LYS A 251 16.45 -10.43 8.59
N PRO A 252 16.44 -9.31 7.86
CA PRO A 252 15.44 -9.07 6.84
C PRO A 252 15.43 -10.22 5.81
N GLN A 253 14.25 -10.70 5.48
CA GLN A 253 14.00 -11.69 4.45
C GLN A 253 13.16 -11.05 3.34
N VAL A 254 13.41 -11.48 2.11
CA VAL A 254 12.62 -11.04 0.96
C VAL A 254 11.25 -11.71 1.01
N ALA A 255 10.19 -10.94 0.78
CA ALA A 255 8.85 -11.47 0.63
C ALA A 255 8.71 -12.15 -0.74
N TYR A 256 9.20 -13.39 -0.86
CA TYR A 256 8.98 -14.22 -2.04
C TYR A 256 7.50 -14.54 -2.20
N LYS A 257 7.09 -14.76 -3.45
CA LYS A 257 5.74 -15.23 -3.79
C LYS A 257 5.85 -16.52 -4.60
N GLU A 258 4.74 -17.24 -4.71
CA GLU A 258 4.64 -18.45 -5.51
C GLU A 258 3.67 -18.22 -6.67
N THR A 259 3.87 -18.91 -7.78
CA THR A 259 2.96 -18.88 -8.92
C THR A 259 3.00 -20.22 -9.63
N ILE A 260 2.01 -20.49 -10.46
CA ILE A 260 1.93 -21.73 -11.23
C ILE A 260 2.41 -21.51 -12.67
N THR A 261 2.86 -22.58 -13.33
CA THR A 261 3.34 -22.49 -14.72
C THR A 261 2.48 -23.29 -15.70
N VAL A 262 1.73 -24.26 -15.20
CA VAL A 262 0.90 -25.15 -16.02
C VAL A 262 -0.55 -25.10 -15.56
N ALA A 263 -1.47 -25.04 -16.52
CA ALA A 263 -2.89 -25.15 -16.23
C ALA A 263 -3.26 -26.57 -15.77
N VAL A 264 -3.99 -26.70 -14.67
CA VAL A 264 -4.38 -27.99 -14.10
C VAL A 264 -5.81 -28.00 -13.58
N GLU A 265 -6.42 -29.16 -13.61
CA GLU A 265 -7.71 -29.42 -12.96
C GLU A 265 -7.46 -30.14 -11.63
N ALA A 266 -8.15 -29.69 -10.58
CA ALA A 266 -7.96 -30.17 -9.23
C ALA A 266 -9.30 -30.40 -8.53
N GLU A 267 -9.41 -31.58 -7.92
CA GLU A 267 -10.55 -31.98 -7.09
C GLU A 267 -10.26 -31.68 -5.61
N GLY A 268 -11.25 -31.09 -4.94
CA GLY A 268 -11.30 -30.95 -3.49
C GLY A 268 -12.59 -31.55 -2.96
N ARG A 269 -12.47 -32.68 -2.25
CA ARG A 269 -13.60 -33.40 -1.67
C ARG A 269 -13.41 -33.53 -0.17
N PHE A 270 -14.33 -32.93 0.58
CA PHE A 270 -14.35 -32.97 2.03
C PHE A 270 -15.62 -33.68 2.50
N ILE A 271 -15.43 -34.85 3.11
CA ILE A 271 -16.51 -35.64 3.72
C ILE A 271 -16.09 -35.98 5.14
N ARG A 272 -16.87 -35.53 6.12
CA ARG A 272 -16.66 -35.87 7.53
C ARG A 272 -17.97 -36.24 8.18
N GLN A 273 -18.03 -37.47 8.68
CA GLN A 273 -19.08 -37.97 9.55
C GLN A 273 -18.52 -38.15 10.96
N SER A 274 -18.39 -37.04 11.69
CA SER A 274 -18.30 -37.10 13.16
C SER A 274 -19.74 -37.22 13.67
N GLY A 275 -20.02 -37.87 14.79
CA GLY A 275 -21.38 -38.22 15.29
C GLY A 275 -22.42 -37.09 15.54
N GLY A 276 -22.28 -35.91 14.92
CA GLY A 276 -23.29 -34.85 14.77
C GLY A 276 -23.71 -34.65 13.29
N LYS A 277 -24.04 -33.41 12.88
CA LYS A 277 -24.40 -33.08 11.49
C LYS A 277 -23.25 -33.46 10.54
N GLY A 278 -23.56 -34.19 9.45
CA GLY A 278 -22.59 -34.52 8.43
C GLY A 278 -22.04 -33.25 7.76
N GLN A 279 -20.79 -33.32 7.32
CA GLN A 279 -20.16 -32.26 6.52
C GLN A 279 -19.77 -32.83 5.16
N TYR A 280 -20.31 -32.23 4.11
CA TYR A 280 -20.06 -32.59 2.72
C TYR A 280 -19.75 -31.34 1.90
N GLY A 281 -18.64 -31.36 1.16
CA GLY A 281 -18.30 -30.34 0.18
C GLY A 281 -17.44 -30.96 -0.92
N HIS A 282 -17.79 -30.73 -2.18
CA HIS A 282 -17.05 -31.26 -3.31
C HIS A 282 -16.99 -30.23 -4.43
N VAL A 283 -15.77 -29.86 -4.85
CA VAL A 283 -15.51 -28.83 -5.86
C VAL A 283 -14.44 -29.28 -6.84
N TRP A 284 -14.59 -28.85 -8.09
CA TRP A 284 -13.60 -28.97 -9.15
C TRP A 284 -13.16 -27.60 -9.61
N LEU A 285 -11.86 -27.36 -9.50
CA LEU A 285 -11.24 -26.10 -9.88
C LEU A 285 -10.32 -26.33 -11.07
N LYS A 286 -10.37 -25.39 -12.01
CA LYS A 286 -9.35 -25.24 -13.05
C LYS A 286 -8.44 -24.09 -12.65
N LEU A 287 -7.17 -24.39 -12.44
CA LEU A 287 -6.13 -23.42 -12.11
C LEU A 287 -5.37 -23.07 -13.38
N GLU A 288 -5.29 -21.80 -13.72
CA GLU A 288 -4.57 -21.31 -14.91
C GLU A 288 -3.58 -20.21 -14.49
N PRO A 289 -2.34 -20.22 -15.02
CA PRO A 289 -1.39 -19.14 -14.75
C PRO A 289 -1.92 -17.83 -15.32
N GLY A 290 -1.90 -16.76 -14.51
CA GLY A 290 -2.23 -15.42 -14.94
C GLY A 290 -1.00 -14.67 -15.46
N ASP A 291 -1.23 -13.55 -16.14
CA ASP A 291 -0.16 -12.61 -16.47
C ASP A 291 0.50 -12.07 -15.19
N ARG A 292 1.79 -11.76 -15.27
CA ARG A 292 2.55 -11.20 -14.15
C ARG A 292 1.93 -9.89 -13.66
N GLY A 293 1.66 -9.79 -12.36
CA GLY A 293 0.99 -8.64 -11.76
C GLY A 293 -0.53 -8.58 -11.99
N SER A 294 -1.14 -9.61 -12.60
CA SER A 294 -2.60 -9.68 -12.77
C SER A 294 -3.33 -10.07 -11.48
N GLY A 295 -2.59 -10.55 -10.47
CA GLY A 295 -3.14 -10.90 -9.16
C GLY A 295 -4.00 -12.17 -9.20
N PHE A 296 -4.90 -12.29 -8.22
CA PHE A 296 -5.84 -13.41 -8.14
C PHE A 296 -7.16 -13.06 -8.83
N ARG A 297 -7.60 -13.91 -9.75
CA ARG A 297 -8.90 -13.79 -10.42
C ARG A 297 -9.74 -15.04 -10.20
N PHE A 298 -10.93 -14.87 -9.63
CA PHE A 298 -11.90 -15.96 -9.48
C PHE A 298 -12.97 -15.86 -10.57
N ARG A 299 -13.27 -16.98 -11.24
CA ARG A 299 -14.37 -17.10 -12.21
C ARG A 299 -15.32 -18.21 -11.81
N ASP A 300 -16.59 -17.87 -11.68
CA ASP A 300 -17.68 -18.84 -11.55
C ASP A 300 -18.18 -19.25 -12.94
N ARG A 301 -18.05 -20.54 -13.27
CA ARG A 301 -18.59 -21.18 -14.48
C ARG A 301 -19.43 -22.40 -14.14
N ILE A 302 -20.04 -22.44 -12.97
CA ILE A 302 -20.87 -23.56 -12.55
C ILE A 302 -22.09 -23.72 -13.46
N ARG A 303 -22.35 -24.96 -13.86
CA ARG A 303 -23.60 -25.33 -14.53
C ARG A 303 -24.75 -25.35 -13.51
N SER A 304 -25.89 -24.78 -13.89
CA SER A 304 -27.08 -24.66 -13.02
C SER A 304 -27.44 -26.00 -12.37
N GLY A 305 -27.23 -26.11 -11.05
CA GLY A 305 -27.60 -27.27 -10.24
C GLY A 305 -26.45 -28.05 -9.59
N ALA A 306 -25.17 -27.83 -9.96
CA ALA A 306 -24.05 -28.59 -9.38
C ALA A 306 -23.64 -28.12 -7.98
N ILE A 307 -23.67 -26.80 -7.74
CA ILE A 307 -23.50 -26.20 -6.41
C ILE A 307 -24.50 -25.03 -6.29
N PRO A 308 -25.26 -24.93 -5.19
CA PRO A 308 -26.06 -23.76 -4.87
C PRO A 308 -25.22 -22.47 -4.87
N LYS A 309 -25.77 -21.37 -5.40
CA LYS A 309 -25.08 -20.06 -5.47
C LYS A 309 -24.65 -19.52 -4.10
N GLU A 310 -25.34 -19.93 -3.04
CA GLU A 310 -25.06 -19.55 -1.66
C GLU A 310 -23.65 -19.99 -1.24
N TYR A 311 -23.23 -21.20 -1.63
CA TYR A 311 -21.94 -21.78 -1.24
C TYR A 311 -20.76 -21.30 -2.09
N VAL A 312 -20.99 -20.70 -3.25
CA VAL A 312 -19.92 -20.20 -4.14
C VAL A 312 -19.05 -19.17 -3.42
N SER A 313 -19.67 -18.27 -2.64
CA SER A 313 -18.95 -17.27 -1.83
C SER A 313 -18.01 -17.92 -0.80
N SER A 314 -18.44 -19.02 -0.17
CA SER A 314 -17.67 -19.78 0.81
C SER A 314 -16.50 -20.55 0.16
N VAL A 315 -16.70 -21.09 -1.06
CA VAL A 315 -15.63 -21.70 -1.86
C VAL A 315 -14.56 -20.66 -2.20
N GLU A 316 -14.96 -19.48 -2.67
CA GLU A 316 -14.04 -18.40 -3.00
C GLU A 316 -13.23 -17.96 -1.77
N GLN A 317 -13.88 -17.82 -0.61
CA GLN A 317 -13.19 -17.50 0.64
C GLN A 317 -12.15 -18.59 1.00
N GLY A 318 -12.50 -19.86 0.86
CA GLY A 318 -11.60 -20.98 1.09
C GLY A 318 -10.40 -21.01 0.14
N ILE A 319 -10.62 -20.65 -1.13
CA ILE A 319 -9.55 -20.48 -2.13
C ILE A 319 -8.62 -19.34 -1.71
N ARG A 320 -9.16 -18.16 -1.40
CA ARG A 320 -8.35 -16.99 -1.01
C ARG A 320 -7.50 -17.25 0.22
N GLU A 321 -8.02 -17.97 1.21
CA GLU A 321 -7.26 -18.38 2.40
C GLU A 321 -6.14 -19.37 2.05
N ALA A 322 -6.42 -20.36 1.19
CA ALA A 322 -5.41 -21.31 0.74
C ALA A 322 -4.27 -20.66 -0.05
N LEU A 323 -4.55 -19.57 -0.79
CA LEU A 323 -3.52 -18.85 -1.53
C LEU A 323 -2.57 -18.03 -0.65
N GLN A 324 -2.87 -17.83 0.64
CA GLN A 324 -1.95 -17.15 1.56
C GLN A 324 -0.73 -18.01 1.93
N SER A 325 -0.83 -19.33 1.75
CA SER A 325 0.25 -20.28 1.99
C SER A 325 0.31 -21.31 0.85
N GLY A 326 1.22 -21.09 -0.09
CA GLY A 326 1.48 -21.98 -1.22
C GLY A 326 2.17 -23.28 -0.80
N SER A 327 2.59 -24.07 -1.79
CA SER A 327 3.28 -25.34 -1.54
C SER A 327 4.62 -25.15 -0.84
N THR A 328 5.21 -23.96 -0.96
CA THR A 328 6.49 -23.55 -0.37
C THR A 328 6.33 -22.59 0.83
N GLY A 329 5.11 -22.39 1.32
CA GLY A 329 4.80 -21.47 2.42
C GLY A 329 4.67 -19.99 2.02
N TYR A 330 4.99 -19.65 0.77
CA TYR A 330 4.86 -18.28 0.24
C TYR A 330 3.46 -18.02 -0.33
N PRO A 331 2.95 -16.78 -0.27
CA PRO A 331 1.67 -16.43 -0.89
C PRO A 331 1.68 -16.66 -2.41
N VAL A 332 0.61 -17.25 -2.92
CA VAL A 332 0.45 -17.60 -4.33
C VAL A 332 -0.22 -16.44 -5.08
N VAL A 333 0.39 -15.96 -6.15
CA VAL A 333 -0.10 -14.84 -6.97
C VAL A 333 -0.11 -15.17 -8.46
N ASP A 334 -0.74 -14.27 -9.23
CA ASP A 334 -0.85 -14.34 -10.68
C ASP A 334 -1.49 -15.66 -11.14
N MET A 335 -2.71 -15.91 -10.66
CA MET A 335 -3.46 -17.13 -10.97
C MET A 335 -4.94 -16.82 -11.19
N GLU A 336 -5.49 -17.43 -12.24
CA GLU A 336 -6.93 -17.48 -12.49
C GLU A 336 -7.46 -18.83 -12.01
N VAL A 337 -8.48 -18.79 -11.15
CA VAL A 337 -9.16 -19.99 -10.64
C VAL A 337 -10.59 -19.99 -11.13
N THR A 338 -10.91 -20.98 -11.96
CA THR A 338 -12.27 -21.18 -12.48
C THR A 338 -12.93 -22.35 -11.75
N LEU A 339 -14.05 -22.06 -11.07
CA LEU A 339 -14.92 -23.09 -10.51
C LEU A 339 -15.90 -23.53 -11.60
N PHE A 340 -15.77 -24.77 -12.07
CA PHE A 340 -16.54 -25.25 -13.22
C PHE A 340 -17.46 -26.43 -12.90
N ASP A 341 -17.16 -27.20 -11.86
CA ASP A 341 -17.95 -28.36 -11.46
C ASP A 341 -17.86 -28.63 -9.95
N GLY A 342 -18.72 -29.51 -9.45
CA GLY A 342 -18.76 -29.92 -8.05
C GLY A 342 -20.02 -30.70 -7.74
N SER A 343 -20.18 -31.09 -6.47
CA SER A 343 -21.41 -31.70 -6.00
C SER A 343 -21.73 -31.28 -4.58
N PHE A 344 -23.00 -31.36 -4.24
CA PHE A 344 -23.50 -31.08 -2.90
C PHE A 344 -24.44 -32.20 -2.45
N HIS A 345 -24.61 -32.33 -1.14
CA HIS A 345 -25.61 -33.18 -0.50
C HIS A 345 -26.64 -32.30 0.21
N GLU A 346 -27.94 -32.53 0.01
CA GLU A 346 -28.98 -31.61 0.48
C GLU A 346 -28.99 -31.39 2.01
N VAL A 347 -28.61 -32.40 2.78
CA VAL A 347 -28.70 -32.37 4.25
C VAL A 347 -27.34 -32.13 4.93
N ASP A 348 -26.26 -32.62 4.31
CA ASP A 348 -24.92 -32.62 4.91
C ASP A 348 -24.00 -31.51 4.38
N SER A 349 -24.46 -30.75 3.39
CA SER A 349 -23.68 -29.62 2.87
C SER A 349 -23.70 -28.45 3.84
N SER A 350 -22.54 -27.82 4.02
CA SER A 350 -22.40 -26.61 4.82
C SER A 350 -21.39 -25.67 4.22
N ASP A 351 -21.51 -24.38 4.52
CA ASP A 351 -20.55 -23.35 4.08
C ASP A 351 -19.11 -23.69 4.47
N ILE A 352 -18.92 -24.19 5.69
CA ILE A 352 -17.60 -24.61 6.20
C ILE A 352 -17.05 -25.77 5.38
N ALA A 353 -17.89 -26.74 4.99
CA ALA A 353 -17.45 -27.89 4.20
C ALA A 353 -17.00 -27.47 2.80
N PHE A 354 -17.73 -26.56 2.14
CA PHE A 354 -17.35 -26.01 0.83
C PHE A 354 -16.10 -25.12 0.89
N LYS A 355 -15.95 -24.35 1.97
CA LYS A 355 -14.74 -23.58 2.24
C LYS A 355 -13.50 -24.48 2.35
N ILE A 356 -13.60 -25.57 3.12
CA ILE A 356 -12.50 -26.54 3.27
C ILE A 356 -12.24 -27.27 1.94
N ALA A 357 -13.29 -27.68 1.23
CA ALA A 357 -13.16 -28.32 -0.07
C ALA A 357 -12.42 -27.43 -1.09
N GLY A 358 -12.74 -26.13 -1.15
CA GLY A 358 -12.02 -25.14 -1.97
C GLY A 358 -10.54 -25.04 -1.60
N SER A 359 -10.21 -25.00 -0.31
CA SER A 359 -8.83 -24.96 0.16
C SER A 359 -8.05 -26.24 -0.21
N MET A 360 -8.68 -27.42 -0.09
CA MET A 360 -8.07 -28.70 -0.48
C MET A 360 -7.83 -28.79 -1.99
N ALA A 361 -8.79 -28.33 -2.81
CA ALA A 361 -8.63 -28.32 -4.26
C ALA A 361 -7.43 -27.48 -4.70
N ILE A 362 -7.23 -26.30 -4.08
CA ILE A 362 -6.07 -25.43 -4.35
C ILE A 362 -4.76 -26.12 -3.99
N HIS A 363 -4.64 -26.68 -2.78
CA HIS A 363 -3.41 -27.36 -2.35
C HIS A 363 -3.06 -28.54 -3.26
N ASN A 364 -4.07 -29.32 -3.68
CA ASN A 364 -3.88 -30.44 -4.60
C ASN A 364 -3.49 -29.98 -6.01
N GLY A 365 -4.08 -28.88 -6.47
CA GLY A 365 -3.82 -28.33 -7.80
C GLY A 365 -2.45 -27.68 -7.90
N ILE A 366 -2.06 -26.82 -6.96
CA ILE A 366 -0.75 -26.14 -6.98
C ILE A 366 0.39 -27.14 -7.08
N ARG A 367 0.35 -28.24 -6.33
CA ARG A 367 1.37 -29.31 -6.37
C ARG A 367 1.52 -29.94 -7.76
N LYS A 368 0.43 -30.04 -8.53
CA LYS A 368 0.42 -30.57 -9.90
C LYS A 368 0.77 -29.52 -10.95
N ALA A 369 0.61 -28.24 -10.63
CA ALA A 369 0.74 -27.11 -11.55
C ALA A 369 2.19 -26.61 -11.75
N LYS A 370 3.19 -27.38 -11.30
CA LYS A 370 4.61 -27.04 -11.31
C LYS A 370 4.87 -25.64 -10.73
N PRO A 371 4.76 -25.48 -9.40
CA PRO A 371 4.89 -24.17 -8.77
C PRO A 371 6.33 -23.66 -8.87
N VAL A 372 6.46 -22.36 -9.14
CA VAL A 372 7.73 -21.64 -9.18
C VAL A 372 7.70 -20.49 -8.18
N ILE A 373 8.84 -20.25 -7.55
CA ILE A 373 9.03 -19.12 -6.63
C ILE A 373 9.38 -17.91 -7.49
N VAL A 374 8.74 -16.78 -7.21
CA VAL A 374 9.04 -15.49 -7.83
C VAL A 374 9.61 -14.53 -6.80
N GLU A 375 10.61 -13.76 -7.23
CA GLU A 375 11.28 -12.74 -6.42
C GLU A 375 10.90 -11.32 -6.90
N PRO A 376 10.84 -10.34 -5.99
CA PRO A 376 10.62 -8.95 -6.34
C PRO A 376 11.87 -8.33 -6.98
N ILE A 377 11.67 -7.71 -8.14
CA ILE A 377 12.69 -6.96 -8.88
C ILE A 377 12.46 -5.46 -8.66
N MET A 378 13.52 -4.78 -8.21
CA MET A 378 13.53 -3.35 -7.99
C MET A 378 14.06 -2.63 -9.23
N LYS A 379 13.37 -1.60 -9.69
CA LYS A 379 13.92 -0.60 -10.59
C LYS A 379 14.82 0.33 -9.78
N ALA A 380 16.12 0.27 -10.04
CA ALA A 380 17.11 1.14 -9.47
C ALA A 380 17.43 2.28 -10.45
N GLU A 381 17.35 3.52 -9.97
CA GLU A 381 17.88 4.69 -10.67
C GLU A 381 19.04 5.27 -9.86
N ILE A 382 20.23 5.27 -10.45
CA ILE A 382 21.47 5.66 -9.77
C ILE A 382 22.03 6.87 -10.49
N LEU A 383 22.14 7.99 -9.77
CA LEU A 383 22.80 9.19 -10.23
C LEU A 383 24.21 9.22 -9.63
N ALA A 384 25.23 9.23 -10.48
CA ALA A 384 26.63 9.24 -10.06
C ALA A 384 27.49 10.06 -11.04
N PRO A 385 28.67 10.55 -10.63
CA PRO A 385 29.67 11.06 -11.57
C PRO A 385 30.12 9.99 -12.57
N VAL A 386 30.37 10.39 -13.83
CA VAL A 386 30.75 9.47 -14.93
C VAL A 386 32.03 8.66 -14.63
N GLU A 387 32.93 9.22 -13.82
CA GLU A 387 34.17 8.57 -13.35
C GLU A 387 33.94 7.26 -12.59
N PHE A 388 32.80 7.07 -11.91
CA PHE A 388 32.48 5.86 -11.15
C PHE A 388 31.56 4.88 -11.89
N LEU A 389 31.21 5.19 -13.16
CA LEU A 389 30.25 4.41 -13.93
C LEU A 389 30.67 2.94 -14.07
N GLY A 390 31.94 2.67 -14.34
CA GLY A 390 32.46 1.31 -14.54
C GLY A 390 32.30 0.44 -13.29
N ASP A 391 32.65 0.98 -12.12
CA ASP A 391 32.56 0.28 -10.85
C ASP A 391 31.10 0.00 -10.44
N ILE A 392 30.21 0.97 -10.68
CA ILE A 392 28.77 0.83 -10.42
C ILE A 392 28.15 -0.25 -11.31
N ILE A 393 28.50 -0.27 -12.61
CA ILE A 393 28.05 -1.31 -13.55
C ILE A 393 28.56 -2.69 -13.12
N GLY A 394 29.82 -2.77 -12.69
CA GLY A 394 30.41 -4.00 -12.19
C GLY A 394 29.67 -4.58 -10.98
N ASP A 395 29.39 -3.74 -9.98
CA ASP A 395 28.66 -4.15 -8.78
C ASP A 395 27.21 -4.55 -9.11
N LEU A 396 26.51 -3.80 -9.96
CA LEU A 396 25.16 -4.17 -10.41
C LEU A 396 25.12 -5.54 -11.09
N ASN A 397 26.05 -5.81 -12.01
CA ASN A 397 26.12 -7.11 -12.70
C ASN A 397 26.44 -8.24 -11.72
N SER A 398 27.32 -8.00 -10.72
CA SER A 398 27.63 -9.00 -9.69
C SER A 398 26.41 -9.37 -8.84
N ARG A 399 25.47 -8.44 -8.70
CA ARG A 399 24.20 -8.57 -7.96
C ARG A 399 23.03 -9.04 -8.82
N ARG A 400 23.31 -9.69 -9.97
CA ARG A 400 22.28 -10.13 -10.94
C ARG A 400 21.41 -8.96 -11.47
N GLY A 401 21.94 -7.74 -11.43
CA GLY A 401 21.28 -6.57 -11.98
C GLY A 401 21.32 -6.58 -13.50
N HIS A 402 20.21 -6.19 -14.12
CA HIS A 402 20.12 -5.98 -15.57
C HIS A 402 20.05 -4.48 -15.85
N ILE A 403 21.01 -3.95 -16.62
CA ILE A 403 21.03 -2.54 -16.98
C ILE A 403 20.09 -2.31 -18.15
N ASP A 404 19.13 -1.42 -17.95
CA ASP A 404 18.16 -1.02 -18.96
C ASP A 404 18.69 0.15 -19.80
N SER A 405 19.14 1.21 -19.14
CA SER A 405 19.60 2.42 -19.82
C SER A 405 20.66 3.18 -19.01
N ILE A 406 21.53 3.89 -19.74
CA ILE A 406 22.55 4.78 -19.18
C ILE A 406 22.43 6.12 -19.90
N GLU A 407 22.09 7.17 -19.15
CA GLU A 407 21.94 8.53 -19.68
C GLU A 407 23.02 9.44 -19.06
N ALA A 408 23.96 9.90 -19.89
CA ALA A 408 25.00 10.83 -19.46
C ALA A 408 24.56 12.30 -19.65
N HIS A 409 24.63 13.06 -18.57
CA HIS A 409 24.30 14.48 -18.50
C HIS A 409 25.52 15.27 -17.98
N GLY A 410 26.41 15.66 -18.89
CA GLY A 410 27.64 16.37 -18.54
C GLY A 410 28.57 15.50 -17.69
N GLU A 411 28.88 15.94 -16.47
CA GLU A 411 29.75 15.20 -15.53
C GLU A 411 29.02 14.12 -14.72
N ALA A 412 27.69 14.07 -14.80
CA ALA A 412 26.87 13.07 -14.11
C ALA A 412 26.26 12.07 -15.11
N CYS A 413 26.05 10.84 -14.66
CA CYS A 413 25.31 9.81 -15.38
C CYS A 413 24.18 9.28 -14.51
N VAL A 414 23.06 8.96 -15.17
CA VAL A 414 21.93 8.25 -14.59
C VAL A 414 21.93 6.83 -15.15
N VAL A 415 22.07 5.84 -14.28
CA VAL A 415 22.02 4.42 -14.62
C VAL A 415 20.68 3.88 -14.15
N ARG A 416 19.86 3.38 -15.08
CA ARG A 416 18.63 2.66 -14.77
C ARG A 416 18.86 1.17 -14.91
N SER A 417 18.55 0.42 -13.86
CA SER A 417 18.73 -1.03 -13.84
C SER A 417 17.61 -1.73 -13.07
N PHE A 418 17.46 -3.02 -13.32
CA PHE A 418 16.58 -3.91 -12.61
C PHE A 418 17.42 -4.83 -11.73
N ILE A 419 17.26 -4.78 -10.41
CA ILE A 419 18.03 -5.55 -9.45
C ILE A 419 17.09 -6.36 -8.54
N PRO A 420 17.36 -7.66 -8.30
CA PRO A 420 16.61 -8.42 -7.31
C PRO A 420 16.76 -7.81 -5.92
N LEU A 421 15.66 -7.68 -5.18
CA LEU A 421 15.69 -7.07 -3.83
C LEU A 421 16.62 -7.82 -2.88
N ALA A 422 16.72 -9.15 -3.02
CA ALA A 422 17.63 -10.00 -2.24
C ALA A 422 19.10 -9.57 -2.36
N GLU A 423 19.50 -9.05 -3.52
CA GLU A 423 20.87 -8.63 -3.81
C GLU A 423 21.08 -7.13 -3.53
N ALA A 424 20.00 -6.38 -3.35
CA ALA A 424 20.01 -4.95 -3.04
C ALA A 424 20.25 -4.65 -1.55
N PHE A 425 20.31 -5.66 -0.68
CA PHE A 425 20.63 -5.46 0.73
C PHE A 425 22.02 -4.86 0.92
N GLY A 426 22.10 -3.80 1.73
CA GLY A 426 23.35 -3.07 1.94
C GLY A 426 23.88 -2.31 0.72
N TYR A 427 23.08 -2.18 -0.36
CA TYR A 427 23.52 -1.50 -1.58
C TYR A 427 23.91 -0.04 -1.33
N ALA A 428 23.24 0.65 -0.41
CA ALA A 428 23.61 2.03 -0.02
C ALA A 428 25.07 2.16 0.40
N SER A 429 25.55 1.22 1.23
CA SER A 429 26.89 1.22 1.77
C SER A 429 27.92 0.87 0.70
N ALA A 430 27.62 -0.14 -0.13
CA ALA A 430 28.45 -0.51 -1.27
C ALA A 430 28.58 0.64 -2.27
N LEU A 431 27.46 1.24 -2.69
CA LEU A 431 27.42 2.35 -3.63
C LEU A 431 28.18 3.58 -3.10
N ARG A 432 28.04 3.92 -1.81
CA ARG A 432 28.82 5.00 -1.19
C ARG A 432 30.32 4.71 -1.23
N SER A 433 30.73 3.47 -0.98
CA SER A 433 32.14 3.07 -1.06
C SER A 433 32.69 3.21 -2.48
N LEU A 434 31.95 2.73 -3.49
CA LEU A 434 32.33 2.79 -4.91
C LEU A 434 32.39 4.21 -5.45
N SER A 435 31.44 5.06 -5.03
CA SER A 435 31.30 6.44 -5.52
C SER A 435 31.97 7.50 -4.64
N GLN A 436 32.72 7.09 -3.62
CA GLN A 436 33.27 7.99 -2.58
C GLN A 436 32.19 8.90 -1.94
N GLY A 437 30.96 8.39 -1.83
CA GLY A 437 29.79 9.08 -1.29
C GLY A 437 29.12 10.08 -2.24
N ARG A 438 29.50 10.12 -3.52
CA ARG A 438 28.98 11.08 -4.51
C ARG A 438 27.81 10.56 -5.35
N ALA A 439 27.45 9.28 -5.21
CA ALA A 439 26.28 8.72 -5.87
C ALA A 439 25.04 8.73 -4.97
N THR A 440 23.89 8.93 -5.60
CA THR A 440 22.57 8.77 -5.01
C THR A 440 21.79 7.73 -5.78
N TYR A 441 20.90 7.00 -5.11
CA TYR A 441 20.07 6.00 -5.76
C TYR A 441 18.65 6.03 -5.22
N THR A 442 17.71 5.58 -6.06
CA THR A 442 16.33 5.29 -5.70
C THR A 442 16.00 3.87 -6.11
N LEU A 443 15.20 3.18 -5.30
CA LEU A 443 14.68 1.85 -5.59
C LEU A 443 13.16 1.89 -5.57
N GLU A 444 12.54 1.41 -6.63
CA GLU A 444 11.10 1.28 -6.75
C GLU A 444 10.75 -0.16 -7.14
N LEU A 445 9.68 -0.72 -6.59
CA LEU A 445 9.22 -2.05 -7.02
C LEU A 445 8.79 -1.98 -8.49
N SER A 446 9.36 -2.84 -9.34
CA SER A 446 8.99 -2.91 -10.76
C SER A 446 8.01 -4.05 -11.02
N HIS A 447 8.44 -5.29 -10.77
CA HIS A 447 7.68 -6.49 -11.09
C HIS A 447 8.23 -7.70 -10.31
N TYR A 448 7.54 -8.83 -10.41
CA TYR A 448 8.03 -10.12 -9.91
C TYR A 448 8.55 -10.96 -11.07
N GLN A 449 9.68 -11.64 -10.84
CA GLN A 449 10.33 -12.50 -11.83
C GLN A 449 10.60 -13.88 -11.23
N ASP A 450 10.63 -14.91 -12.07
CA ASP A 450 10.98 -16.28 -11.69
C ASP A 450 12.38 -16.33 -11.07
N LEU A 451 12.45 -16.91 -9.87
CA LEU A 451 13.71 -17.13 -9.18
C LEU A 451 14.51 -18.22 -9.92
N PRO A 452 15.82 -18.01 -10.19
CA PRO A 452 16.66 -19.02 -10.81
C PRO A 452 16.63 -20.37 -10.07
N ALA A 453 16.61 -21.47 -10.81
CA ALA A 453 16.41 -22.83 -10.27
C ALA A 453 17.36 -23.17 -9.11
N ASN A 454 18.64 -22.79 -9.22
CA ASN A 454 19.65 -23.05 -8.19
C ASN A 454 19.31 -22.39 -6.84
N LEU A 455 18.76 -21.16 -6.86
CA LEU A 455 18.36 -20.43 -5.66
C LEU A 455 17.01 -20.94 -5.12
N ALA A 456 16.10 -21.33 -6.03
CA ALA A 456 14.82 -21.91 -5.65
C ALA A 456 14.98 -23.24 -4.89
N GLU A 457 15.93 -24.09 -5.29
CA GLU A 457 16.25 -25.32 -4.55
C GLU A 457 16.82 -25.05 -3.16
N GLN A 458 17.69 -24.04 -3.01
CA GLN A 458 18.22 -23.64 -1.70
C GLN A 458 17.12 -23.13 -0.75
N LEU A 459 16.15 -22.36 -1.26
CA LEU A 459 15.01 -21.91 -0.45
C LEU A 459 14.09 -23.08 -0.07
N ARG A 460 13.80 -24.00 -1.00
CA ARG A 460 13.01 -25.21 -0.70
C ARG A 460 13.67 -26.09 0.36
N GLY A 461 15.00 -26.19 0.34
CA GLY A 461 15.77 -26.95 1.33
C GLY A 461 15.73 -26.35 2.74
N LYS A 462 15.65 -25.03 2.87
CA LYS A 462 15.54 -24.34 4.16
C LYS A 462 14.16 -24.45 4.79
N VAL A 463 13.10 -24.39 3.99
CA VAL A 463 11.71 -24.54 4.48
C VAL A 463 11.42 -25.98 4.98
N GLY A 464 12.19 -26.98 4.54
CA GLY A 464 12.07 -28.36 5.01
C GLY A 464 12.89 -28.70 6.26
N VAL A 465 13.76 -27.81 6.71
CA VAL A 465 14.67 -27.99 7.86
C VAL A 465 14.77 -26.66 8.62
N GLU A 466 13.69 -26.21 9.23
CA GLU A 466 13.72 -25.21 10.32
C GLU A 466 12.45 -25.31 11.17
#